data_AF-A0A7I7NQK3-F1
#
_entry.id   AF-A0A7I7NQK3-F1
#
_cell.length_a   1.000
_cell.length_b   1.000
_cell.length_c   1.000
_cell.angle_alpha   90.00
_cell.angle_beta   90.00
_cell.angle_gamma   90.00
#
_symmetry.space_group_name_H-M   'P 1'
#
loop_
_entity.id
_entity.type
_entity.pdbx_description
1 polymer ?
#
loop_
_entity_poly.entity_id
_entity_poly.type
_entity_poly.pdbx_seq_one_letter_code
_entity_poly.pdbx_strand_id
1 'polypeptide(L)'
;MDLVGKAHALLETLSEHGHAARVEEVIAQLLPEVERLTSTAKACALLGKPRASLYRQRNRPAGPRRKPGPSGPPPNALDAAERTQILTVLCQPRFADKAVARGPSCSTRASTCARSPRCTGSCARTT
;
A
#
# COMPACT_ATOMS: atom_id res chain seq x y z
N MET A 1 -23.67 -1.33 -7.43
CA MET A 1 -22.65 -1.38 -6.36
C MET A 1 -23.19 -2.19 -5.21
N ASP A 2 -22.85 -3.46 -5.25
CA ASP A 2 -23.33 -4.51 -4.36
C ASP A 2 -22.69 -4.38 -2.98
N LEU A 3 -23.25 -5.05 -1.97
CA LEU A 3 -22.73 -4.98 -0.59
C LEU A 3 -21.24 -5.39 -0.51
N VAL A 4 -20.85 -6.41 -1.27
CA VAL A 4 -19.45 -6.88 -1.41
C VAL A 4 -18.55 -5.81 -2.03
N GLY A 5 -19.01 -5.11 -3.08
CA GLY A 5 -18.25 -4.03 -3.71
C GLY A 5 -18.01 -2.84 -2.79
N LYS A 6 -19.01 -2.49 -1.96
CA LYS A 6 -18.85 -1.45 -0.91
C LYS A 6 -17.86 -1.87 0.17
N ALA A 7 -17.89 -3.14 0.59
CA ALA A 7 -16.94 -3.68 1.57
C ALA A 7 -15.50 -3.61 1.05
N HIS A 8 -15.26 -4.01 -0.20
CA HIS A 8 -13.95 -3.88 -0.86
C HIS A 8 -13.47 -2.42 -0.95
N ALA A 9 -14.33 -1.48 -1.35
CA ALA A 9 -13.97 -0.06 -1.44
C ALA A 9 -13.62 0.54 -0.06
N LEU A 10 -14.34 0.15 0.99
CA LEU A 10 -14.03 0.55 2.37
C LEU A 10 -12.71 -0.08 2.85
N LEU A 11 -12.43 -1.33 2.47
CA LEU A 11 -11.17 -1.99 2.79
C LEU A 11 -9.97 -1.25 2.18
N GLU A 12 -10.08 -0.86 0.90
CA GLU A 12 -9.03 -0.13 0.19
C GLU A 12 -8.77 1.23 0.84
N THR A 13 -9.83 2.02 1.09
CA THR A 13 -9.65 3.33 1.75
C THR A 13 -9.04 3.21 3.14
N LEU A 14 -9.39 2.20 3.95
CA LEU A 14 -8.74 1.96 5.24
C LEU A 14 -7.26 1.54 5.09
N SER A 15 -6.91 0.83 4.01
CA SER A 15 -5.53 0.49 3.67
C SER A 15 -4.71 1.73 3.31
N GLU A 16 -5.24 2.60 2.43
CA GLU A 16 -4.64 3.89 2.04
C GLU A 16 -4.36 4.79 3.25
N HIS A 17 -5.24 4.78 4.26
CA HIS A 17 -5.10 5.57 5.49
C HIS A 17 -4.21 4.89 6.55
N GLY A 18 -3.53 3.79 6.21
CA GLY A 18 -2.57 3.10 7.10
C GLY A 18 -3.19 2.16 8.14
N HIS A 19 -4.50 1.91 8.08
CA HIS A 19 -5.19 1.01 9.02
C HIS A 19 -5.12 -0.48 8.65
N ALA A 20 -4.40 -0.84 7.58
CA ALA A 20 -4.30 -2.20 7.05
C ALA A 20 -4.03 -3.29 8.13
N ALA A 21 -3.14 -3.02 9.09
CA ALA A 21 -2.85 -3.96 10.17
C ALA A 21 -4.05 -4.20 11.11
N ARG A 22 -4.77 -3.14 11.49
CA ARG A 22 -5.97 -3.21 12.34
C ARG A 22 -7.14 -3.87 11.61
N VAL A 23 -7.27 -3.60 10.31
CA VAL A 23 -8.25 -4.22 9.42
C VAL A 23 -8.00 -5.73 9.29
N GLU A 24 -6.76 -6.14 9.03
CA GLU A 24 -6.38 -7.56 8.94
C GLU A 24 -6.60 -8.30 10.26
N GLU A 25 -6.37 -7.65 11.41
CA GLU A 25 -6.69 -8.18 12.75
C GLU A 25 -8.19 -8.42 12.93
N VAL A 26 -9.04 -7.43 12.65
CA VAL A 26 -10.51 -7.57 12.74
C VAL A 26 -11.02 -8.67 11.80
N ILE A 27 -10.50 -8.73 10.57
CA ILE A 27 -10.82 -9.80 9.62
C ILE A 27 -10.40 -11.17 10.16
N ALA A 28 -9.20 -11.28 10.74
CA ALA A 28 -8.73 -12.55 11.32
C ALA A 28 -9.59 -13.02 12.51
N GLN A 29 -10.14 -12.08 13.29
CA GLN A 29 -11.06 -12.36 14.40
C GLN A 29 -12.46 -12.81 13.91
N LEU A 30 -13.05 -12.10 12.95
CA LEU A 30 -14.43 -12.38 12.47
C LEU A 30 -14.52 -13.54 11.48
N LEU A 31 -13.47 -13.81 10.70
CA LEU A 31 -13.50 -14.80 9.61
C LEU A 31 -13.96 -16.21 10.05
N PRO A 32 -13.49 -16.80 11.18
CA PRO A 32 -13.97 -18.10 11.64
C PRO A 32 -15.46 -18.11 11.97
N GLU A 33 -16.01 -16.98 12.43
CA GLU A 33 -17.42 -16.89 12.84
C GLU A 33 -18.35 -16.86 11.63
N VAL A 34 -18.02 -16.03 10.65
CA VAL A 34 -18.76 -15.93 9.38
C VAL A 34 -18.65 -17.23 8.59
N GLU A 35 -17.51 -17.91 8.65
CA GLU A 35 -17.30 -19.21 8.01
C GLU A 35 -18.19 -20.32 8.60
N ARG A 36 -18.35 -20.38 9.94
CA ARG A 36 -19.27 -21.32 10.62
C ARG A 36 -20.73 -21.15 10.19
N LEU A 37 -21.15 -19.91 9.91
CA LEU A 37 -22.53 -19.57 9.54
C LEU A 37 -22.80 -19.63 8.03
N THR A 38 -21.76 -19.77 7.20
CA THR A 38 -21.89 -19.71 5.73
C THR A 38 -20.98 -20.72 5.02
N SER A 39 -19.90 -20.26 4.40
CA SER A 39 -18.85 -21.08 3.79
C SER A 39 -17.58 -20.23 3.66
N THR A 40 -16.42 -20.87 3.57
CA THR A 40 -15.13 -20.17 3.42
C THR A 40 -15.14 -19.18 2.24
N ALA A 41 -15.78 -19.55 1.13
CA ALA A 41 -15.86 -18.70 -0.05
C ALA A 41 -16.74 -17.45 0.19
N LYS A 42 -17.89 -17.61 0.85
CA LYS A 42 -18.82 -16.51 1.14
C LYS A 42 -18.26 -15.59 2.23
N ALA A 43 -17.64 -16.15 3.27
CA ALA A 43 -16.95 -15.39 4.31
C ALA A 43 -15.79 -14.55 3.75
N CYS A 44 -14.94 -15.13 2.88
CA CYS A 44 -13.88 -14.40 2.18
C CYS A 44 -14.44 -13.24 1.33
N ALA A 45 -15.52 -13.45 0.59
CA ALA A 45 -16.13 -12.41 -0.24
C ALA A 45 -16.74 -11.26 0.60
N LEU A 46 -17.42 -11.59 1.71
CA LEU A 46 -18.02 -10.59 2.60
C LEU A 46 -16.97 -9.75 3.35
N LEU A 47 -15.86 -10.36 3.76
CA LEU A 47 -14.78 -9.68 4.50
C LEU A 47 -13.68 -9.10 3.60
N GLY A 48 -13.80 -9.21 2.27
CA GLY A 48 -12.80 -8.74 1.31
C GLY A 48 -11.45 -9.48 1.35
N LYS A 49 -11.38 -10.67 1.97
CA LYS A 49 -10.13 -11.43 2.13
C LYS A 49 -9.91 -12.38 0.95
N PRO A 50 -8.81 -12.29 0.19
CA PRO A 50 -8.57 -13.19 -0.93
C PRO A 50 -8.36 -14.64 -0.46
N ARG A 51 -9.17 -15.58 -0.98
CA ARG A 51 -9.15 -17.01 -0.61
C ARG A 51 -7.75 -17.64 -0.66
N ALA A 52 -6.96 -17.30 -1.68
CA ALA A 52 -5.59 -17.79 -1.82
C ALA A 52 -4.68 -17.37 -0.65
N SER A 53 -4.89 -16.19 -0.05
CA SER A 53 -4.15 -15.76 1.15
C SER A 53 -4.56 -16.56 2.38
N LEU A 54 -5.86 -16.81 2.56
CA LEU A 54 -6.36 -17.67 3.63
C LEU A 54 -5.79 -19.10 3.56
N TYR A 55 -5.81 -19.72 2.37
CA TYR A 55 -5.21 -21.06 2.21
C TYR A 55 -3.68 -21.04 2.42
N ARG A 56 -2.95 -20.01 1.94
CA ARG A 56 -1.51 -19.85 2.24
C ARG A 56 -1.22 -19.64 3.72
N GLN A 57 -2.14 -19.03 4.47
CA GLN A 57 -2.03 -18.84 5.92
C GLN A 57 -2.32 -20.13 6.69
N ARG A 58 -3.34 -20.90 6.28
CA ARG A 58 -3.71 -22.20 6.87
C ARG A 58 -2.67 -23.28 6.59
N ASN A 59 -2.27 -23.40 5.33
CA ASN A 59 -1.30 -24.41 4.87
C ASN A 59 0.15 -23.93 5.07
N ARG A 60 0.38 -22.95 5.96
CA ARG A 60 1.72 -22.48 6.28
C ARG A 60 2.43 -23.58 7.06
N PRO A 61 3.60 -24.06 6.61
CA PRO A 61 4.33 -25.10 7.34
C PRO A 61 4.67 -24.60 8.76
N ALA A 62 4.45 -25.46 9.75
CA ALA A 62 4.80 -25.21 11.14
C ALA A 62 6.33 -25.21 11.29
N GLY A 63 6.91 -24.02 11.33
CA GLY A 63 8.34 -23.83 11.50
C GLY A 63 8.65 -22.35 11.75
N PRO A 64 9.88 -22.03 12.16
CA PRO A 64 10.29 -20.64 12.31
C PRO A 64 9.99 -19.89 11.02
N ARG A 65 9.25 -18.78 11.08
CA ARG A 65 9.24 -17.85 9.97
C ARG A 65 10.70 -17.49 9.74
N ARG A 66 11.25 -17.84 8.56
CA ARG A 66 12.43 -17.14 8.06
C ARG A 66 12.02 -15.67 8.10
N LYS A 67 12.55 -14.92 9.07
CA LYS A 67 12.50 -13.47 9.03
C LYS A 67 13.07 -13.14 7.65
N PRO A 68 12.46 -12.24 6.86
CA PRO A 68 13.19 -11.62 5.78
C PRO A 68 14.47 -11.09 6.44
N GLY A 69 15.60 -11.70 6.10
CA GLY A 69 16.88 -11.15 6.55
C GLY A 69 16.99 -9.74 5.98
N PRO A 70 17.95 -8.93 6.45
CA PRO A 70 18.44 -7.87 5.58
C PRO A 70 18.84 -8.54 4.26
N SER A 71 18.02 -8.37 3.22
CA SER A 71 18.42 -8.77 1.89
C SER A 71 19.66 -7.94 1.62
N GLY A 72 20.80 -8.60 1.42
CA GLY A 72 21.98 -7.91 0.94
C GLY A 72 21.61 -7.10 -0.32
N PRO A 73 22.32 -6.00 -0.59
CA PRO A 73 22.18 -5.33 -1.88
C PRO A 73 22.26 -6.39 -2.98
N PRO A 74 21.34 -6.39 -3.97
CA PRO A 74 21.41 -7.36 -5.05
C PRO A 74 22.77 -7.24 -5.76
N PRO A 75 23.24 -8.27 -6.47
CA PRO A 75 24.59 -8.27 -7.06
C PRO A 75 24.82 -7.17 -8.12
N ASN A 76 23.75 -6.50 -8.56
CA ASN A 76 23.75 -5.35 -9.46
C ASN A 76 23.42 -4.02 -8.73
N ALA A 77 23.56 -3.97 -7.40
CA ALA A 77 23.40 -2.74 -6.64
C ALA A 77 24.57 -1.80 -6.92
N LEU A 78 24.23 -0.58 -7.36
CA LEU A 78 25.20 0.50 -7.56
C LEU A 78 25.91 0.83 -6.25
N ASP A 79 27.22 1.02 -6.32
CA ASP A 79 27.98 1.54 -5.19
C ASP A 79 27.69 3.04 -4.94
N ALA A 80 28.24 3.59 -3.86
CA ALA A 80 27.99 4.98 -3.49
C ALA A 80 28.57 6.00 -4.50
N ALA A 81 29.68 5.68 -5.16
CA ALA A 81 30.32 6.53 -6.16
C ALA A 81 29.56 6.46 -7.50
N GLU A 82 29.22 5.26 -7.98
CA GLU A 82 28.39 5.03 -9.16
C GLU A 82 27.04 5.75 -9.04
N ARG A 83 26.37 5.62 -7.88
CA ARG A 83 25.12 6.33 -7.58
C ARG A 83 25.31 7.84 -7.63
N THR A 84 26.42 8.37 -7.10
CA THR A 84 26.73 9.81 -7.12
C THR A 84 26.98 10.30 -8.54
N GLN A 85 27.70 9.54 -9.36
CA GLN A 85 27.93 9.82 -10.78
C GLN A 85 26.63 9.83 -11.58
N ILE A 86 25.77 8.82 -11.40
CA ILE A 86 24.47 8.74 -12.07
C ILE A 86 23.56 9.91 -11.66
N LEU A 87 23.50 10.26 -10.37
CA LEU A 87 22.74 11.43 -9.90
C LEU A 87 23.29 12.74 -10.49
N THR A 88 24.61 12.87 -10.59
CA THR A 88 25.25 14.03 -11.23
C THR A 88 24.86 14.16 -12.70
N VAL A 89 24.80 13.05 -13.44
CA VAL A 89 24.36 13.02 -14.84
C VAL A 89 22.87 13.34 -14.96
N LEU A 90 22.00 12.72 -14.14
CA LEU A 90 20.55 12.92 -14.20
C LEU A 90 20.11 14.34 -13.80
N CYS A 91 20.90 15.05 -12.99
CA CYS A 91 20.65 16.46 -12.64
C CYS A 91 21.14 17.46 -13.71
N GLN A 92 21.67 17.02 -14.86
CA GLN A 92 22.10 17.93 -15.93
C GLN A 92 20.90 18.54 -16.68
N PRO A 93 21.01 19.78 -17.22
CA PRO A 93 19.90 20.46 -17.89
C PRO A 93 19.23 19.66 -19.01
N ARG A 94 20.00 18.83 -19.74
CA ARG A 94 19.53 17.94 -20.82
C ARG A 94 18.60 16.79 -20.39
N PHE A 95 18.40 16.61 -19.08
CA PHE A 95 17.45 15.63 -18.50
C PHE A 95 16.42 16.29 -17.58
N ALA A 96 16.43 17.63 -17.44
CA ALA A 96 15.50 18.35 -16.58
C ALA A 96 14.03 18.20 -17.01
N ASP A 97 13.79 17.95 -18.31
CA ASP A 97 12.49 17.62 -18.90
C ASP A 97 12.06 16.16 -18.65
N LYS A 98 13.00 15.27 -18.35
CA LYS A 98 12.77 13.81 -18.18
C LYS A 98 12.73 13.37 -16.74
N ALA A 99 13.14 14.22 -15.80
CA ALA A 99 12.84 14.02 -14.40
C ALA A 99 11.32 13.93 -14.25
N VAL A 100 10.79 12.76 -13.88
CA VAL A 100 9.42 12.65 -13.34
C VAL A 100 9.32 13.76 -12.32
N ALA A 101 8.39 14.71 -12.55
CA ALA A 101 8.25 15.90 -11.73
C ALA A 101 8.31 15.45 -10.27
N ARG A 102 9.36 15.86 -9.56
CA ARG A 102 9.64 15.38 -8.21
C ARG A 102 8.55 15.95 -7.32
N GLY A 103 7.43 15.23 -7.28
CA GLY A 103 6.20 15.65 -6.64
C GLY A 103 6.53 16.13 -5.24
N PRO A 104 5.94 17.26 -4.80
CA PRO A 104 6.39 17.95 -3.61
C PRO A 104 6.52 16.93 -2.48
N SER A 105 7.72 16.81 -1.93
CA SER A 105 8.03 15.91 -0.84
C SER A 105 7.33 16.43 0.41
N CYS A 106 6.03 16.16 0.50
CA CYS A 106 5.18 16.41 1.65
C CYS A 106 5.53 15.42 2.77
N SER A 107 6.76 15.51 3.26
CA SER A 107 7.20 14.88 4.49
C SER A 107 6.59 15.65 5.67
N THR A 108 5.27 15.48 5.88
CA THR A 108 4.37 16.28 6.75
C THR A 108 4.24 17.76 6.35
N ARG A 109 3.28 18.59 6.81
CA ARG A 109 2.26 18.59 7.89
C ARG A 109 1.11 19.56 7.44
N ALA A 110 -0.03 19.80 8.10
CA ALA A 110 -0.56 19.38 9.41
C ALA A 110 -2.12 19.32 9.37
N SER A 111 -2.71 18.13 9.57
CA SER A 111 -4.17 17.86 9.59
C SER A 111 -4.98 18.44 8.39
N THR A 112 -6.29 18.19 8.36
CA THR A 112 -7.31 19.15 7.84
C THR A 112 -7.07 19.92 6.52
N CYS A 113 -6.54 19.32 5.46
CA CYS A 113 -6.87 19.74 4.08
C CYS A 113 -8.03 18.89 3.51
N ALA A 114 -9.10 18.87 4.29
CA ALA A 114 -10.48 18.46 4.01
C ALA A 114 -10.81 17.65 2.72
N ARG A 115 -10.76 16.31 2.84
CA ARG A 115 -11.86 15.39 2.47
C ARG A 115 -12.67 15.77 1.20
N SER A 116 -12.09 15.72 0.00
CA SER A 116 -12.87 15.71 -1.26
C SER A 116 -12.06 15.20 -2.47
N PRO A 117 -12.62 14.39 -3.39
CA PRO A 117 -11.86 13.70 -4.45
C PRO A 117 -11.69 14.49 -5.76
N ARG A 118 -11.78 15.84 -5.75
CA ARG A 118 -11.75 16.68 -6.97
C ARG A 118 -10.98 17.99 -6.82
N CYS A 119 -9.75 17.96 -6.30
CA CYS A 119 -8.85 19.11 -6.34
C CYS A 119 -8.21 19.34 -7.73
N THR A 120 -9.04 19.33 -8.78
CA THR A 120 -8.71 19.93 -10.09
C THR A 120 -9.00 21.42 -9.99
N GLY A 121 -8.10 22.16 -9.34
CA GLY A 121 -8.33 23.55 -8.97
C GLY A 121 -7.04 24.34 -8.79
N SER A 122 -6.62 24.99 -9.87
CA SER A 122 -5.69 26.12 -9.81
C SER A 122 -6.24 27.18 -8.85
N CYS A 123 -5.59 27.35 -7.70
CA CYS A 123 -5.86 28.45 -6.76
C CYS A 123 -4.58 29.24 -6.49
N ALA A 124 -4.08 29.92 -7.54
CA ALA A 124 -3.25 31.10 -7.34
C ALA A 124 -4.11 32.24 -6.78
N ARG A 125 -3.59 32.94 -5.77
CA ARG A 125 -4.00 34.28 -5.30
C ARG A 125 -2.84 34.74 -4.39
N THR A 126 -1.82 35.43 -4.89
CA THR A 126 -1.85 36.82 -5.37
C THR A 126 -2.55 37.76 -4.41
N THR A 127 -1.82 38.17 -3.38
CA THR A 127 -1.45 39.58 -3.08
C THR A 127 -0.21 39.54 -2.22
#